data_AF-A0A371DEB5-F1
#
_entry.id   AF-A0A371DEB5-F1
#
_cell.length_a   1.000
_cell.length_b   1.000
_cell.length_c   1.000
_cell.angle_alpha   90.00
_cell.angle_beta   90.00
_cell.angle_gamma   90.00
#
_symmetry.space_group_name_H-M   'P 1'
#
loop_
_entity.id
_entity.type
_entity.pdbx_description
1 polymer ?
#
loop_
_entity_poly.entity_id
_entity_poly.type
_entity_poly.pdbx_seq_one_letter_code
_entity_poly.pdbx_strand_id
1 'polypeptide(L)'
;MPSHDHGSQRRIPAPKVEAKYLYTNKAGKPSLQSQMGLQDDRSQLEAMTAATREAALRHFDLRPSTYREQRPEVLRTVKDLVAKECAVLNRYEDGWPVSRYIQIYLKNLHVKKGQISARRPASKSAGPRYREVAKSQLASASKATRPGPSRDSAGFMQRQATEEASRGRAQGRQGSLVGAKRDEEHNSSHVSASTLTPLSSANRLASREASPEVEYYNPLGPKARSRTIVTSFLASLRIPGPDSIRIAELFDMMGIQTQDYLELFATMETRDEWLQELVAGGELTPIQMRLLREGLDRVKRYV
;
A
#
# COMPACT_ATOMS: atom_id res chain seq x y z
N MET A 1 -43.57 36.86 3.61
CA MET A 1 -42.18 36.39 3.66
C MET A 1 -42.20 34.98 4.22
N PRO A 2 -42.17 33.93 3.37
CA PRO A 2 -42.22 32.55 3.84
C PRO A 2 -40.87 32.18 4.44
N SER A 3 -40.85 31.99 5.76
CA SER A 3 -39.72 31.42 6.48
C SER A 3 -39.54 29.98 6.01
N HIS A 4 -38.61 29.77 5.08
CA HIS A 4 -38.16 28.43 4.73
C HIS A 4 -37.45 27.85 5.95
N ASP A 5 -38.22 27.10 6.74
CA ASP A 5 -37.70 26.19 7.75
C ASP A 5 -36.82 25.18 7.01
N HIS A 6 -35.53 25.47 6.95
CA HIS A 6 -34.52 24.54 6.45
C HIS A 6 -34.46 23.40 7.47
N GLY A 7 -35.39 22.45 7.30
CA GLY A 7 -35.46 21.22 8.06
C GLY A 7 -34.05 20.69 8.20
N SER A 8 -33.53 20.75 9.43
CA SER A 8 -32.16 20.39 9.75
C SER A 8 -31.96 18.96 9.32
N GLN A 9 -31.37 18.75 8.14
CA GLN A 9 -31.04 17.43 7.65
C GLN A 9 -30.19 16.79 8.74
N ARG A 10 -30.69 15.69 9.30
CA ARG A 10 -30.00 14.96 10.37
C ARG A 10 -28.62 14.57 9.84
N ARG A 11 -27.59 15.20 10.39
CA ARG A 11 -26.20 14.89 10.05
C ARG A 11 -25.89 13.46 10.48
N ILE A 12 -25.10 12.76 9.67
CA ILE A 12 -24.68 11.38 9.92
C ILE A 12 -23.63 11.40 11.03
N PRO A 13 -23.91 10.78 12.20
CA PRO A 13 -22.99 10.76 13.33
C PRO A 13 -21.76 9.90 13.04
N ALA A 14 -20.69 10.11 13.80
CA ALA A 14 -19.50 9.28 13.71
C ALA A 14 -19.80 7.81 14.10
N PRO A 15 -19.29 6.83 13.33
CA PRO A 15 -19.52 5.41 13.65
C PRO A 15 -18.78 5.00 14.92
N LYS A 16 -19.40 4.13 15.74
CA LYS A 16 -18.79 3.59 16.97
C LYS A 16 -17.53 2.76 16.71
N VAL A 17 -17.51 2.05 15.57
CA VAL A 17 -16.37 1.24 15.15
C VAL A 17 -15.53 2.07 14.20
N GLU A 18 -14.24 2.21 14.47
CA GLU A 18 -13.39 3.03 13.63
C GLU A 18 -12.87 2.30 12.38
N ALA A 19 -12.98 2.90 11.19
CA ALA A 19 -12.46 2.33 9.95
C ALA A 19 -10.94 2.17 9.94
N LYS A 20 -10.41 0.97 9.68
CA LYS A 20 -8.95 0.75 9.62
C LYS A 20 -8.36 0.97 8.24
N TYR A 21 -9.20 0.99 7.21
CA TYR A 21 -8.80 1.05 5.81
C TYR A 21 -9.55 2.18 5.11
N LEU A 22 -8.96 2.71 4.04
CA LEU A 22 -9.60 3.75 3.23
C LEU A 22 -10.72 3.16 2.36
N TYR A 23 -10.37 2.15 1.56
CA TYR A 23 -11.26 1.46 0.63
C TYR A 23 -11.79 0.16 1.21
N THR A 24 -12.94 -0.30 0.70
CA THR A 24 -13.49 -1.62 1.01
C THR A 24 -12.45 -2.70 0.69
N ASN A 25 -12.32 -3.67 1.59
CA ASN A 25 -11.41 -4.80 1.41
C ASN A 25 -12.19 -6.11 1.42
N LYS A 26 -11.60 -7.15 0.83
CA LYS A 26 -12.19 -8.51 0.81
C LYS A 26 -12.31 -9.13 2.21
N ALA A 27 -11.65 -8.56 3.22
CA ALA A 27 -11.67 -9.04 4.60
C ALA A 27 -12.92 -8.61 5.39
N GLY A 28 -13.85 -7.85 4.78
CA GLY A 28 -15.07 -7.39 5.43
C GLY A 28 -14.85 -6.44 6.60
N LYS A 29 -13.63 -5.88 6.73
CA LYS A 29 -13.33 -4.92 7.80
C LYS A 29 -13.90 -3.56 7.43
N PRO A 30 -14.39 -2.77 8.41
CA PRO A 30 -14.95 -1.46 8.13
C PRO A 30 -13.90 -0.56 7.48
N SER A 31 -14.25 -0.04 6.30
CA SER A 31 -13.48 0.95 5.57
C SER A 31 -14.15 2.31 5.66
N LEU A 32 -13.36 3.38 5.50
CA LEU A 32 -13.89 4.74 5.50
C LEU A 32 -14.93 4.90 4.40
N GLN A 33 -14.67 4.35 3.22
CA GLN A 33 -15.61 4.29 2.10
C GLN A 33 -16.96 3.67 2.50
N SER A 34 -16.94 2.50 3.15
CA SER A 34 -18.16 1.81 3.55
C SER A 34 -18.97 2.56 4.61
N GLN A 35 -18.28 3.23 5.55
CA GLN A 35 -18.91 3.99 6.62
C GLN A 35 -19.51 5.31 6.13
N MET A 36 -18.99 5.84 5.03
CA MET A 36 -19.51 7.03 4.35
C MET A 36 -20.66 6.73 3.39
N GLY A 37 -20.96 5.45 3.11
CA GLY A 37 -21.92 5.08 2.08
C GLY A 37 -21.46 5.46 0.67
N LEU A 38 -20.14 5.42 0.39
CA LEU A 38 -19.53 5.79 -0.89
C LEU A 38 -18.96 4.57 -1.64
N GLN A 39 -19.60 3.40 -1.50
CA GLN A 39 -19.18 2.17 -2.17
C GLN A 39 -19.21 2.33 -3.70
N ASP A 40 -20.24 3.00 -4.21
CA ASP A 40 -20.47 3.18 -5.65
C ASP A 40 -19.90 4.51 -6.17
N ASP A 41 -19.54 5.44 -5.27
CA ASP A 41 -19.01 6.77 -5.62
C ASP A 41 -17.58 6.94 -5.11
N ARG A 42 -16.67 6.23 -5.78
CA ARG A 42 -15.24 6.27 -5.46
C ARG A 42 -14.61 7.64 -5.74
N SER A 43 -15.06 8.34 -6.78
CA SER A 43 -14.51 9.64 -7.17
C SER A 43 -14.76 10.70 -6.09
N GLN A 44 -15.92 10.67 -5.43
CA GLN A 44 -16.22 11.56 -4.33
C GLN A 44 -15.32 11.32 -3.11
N LEU A 45 -15.02 10.06 -2.78
CA LEU A 45 -14.04 9.73 -1.74
C LEU A 45 -12.63 10.21 -2.14
N GLU A 46 -12.22 9.97 -3.38
CA GLU A 46 -10.91 10.40 -3.89
C GLU A 46 -10.75 11.91 -3.82
N ALA A 47 -11.75 12.68 -4.26
CA ALA A 47 -11.78 14.14 -4.16
C ALA A 47 -11.60 14.62 -2.71
N MET A 48 -12.36 14.05 -1.77
CA MET A 48 -12.23 14.37 -0.34
C MET A 48 -10.83 14.06 0.21
N THR A 49 -10.27 12.90 -0.13
CA THR A 49 -8.92 12.52 0.35
C THR A 49 -7.80 13.35 -0.29
N ALA A 50 -8.00 13.83 -1.52
CA ALA A 50 -7.07 14.72 -2.21
C ALA A 50 -7.08 16.10 -1.54
N ALA A 51 -8.24 16.71 -1.39
CA ALA A 51 -8.44 17.98 -0.67
C ALA A 51 -7.87 17.90 0.76
N THR A 52 -8.16 16.81 1.48
CA THR A 52 -7.62 16.62 2.83
C THR A 52 -6.10 16.50 2.86
N ARG A 53 -5.49 15.80 1.90
CA ARG A 53 -4.02 15.71 1.80
C ARG A 53 -3.41 17.06 1.52
N GLU A 54 -3.99 17.82 0.62
CA GLU A 54 -3.49 19.14 0.24
C GLU A 54 -3.54 20.11 1.42
N ALA A 55 -4.68 20.17 2.13
CA ALA A 55 -4.82 20.96 3.35
C ALA A 55 -3.87 20.47 4.47
N ALA A 56 -3.72 19.15 4.64
CA ALA A 56 -2.81 18.55 5.60
C ALA A 56 -1.35 18.96 5.34
N LEU A 57 -0.89 18.94 4.09
CA LEU A 57 0.48 19.32 3.74
C LEU A 57 0.78 20.80 4.01
N ARG A 58 -0.22 21.68 3.88
CA ARG A 58 -0.07 23.11 4.16
C ARG A 58 -0.05 23.44 5.65
N HIS A 59 -0.83 22.70 6.45
CA HIS A 59 -1.14 23.11 7.82
C HIS A 59 -0.60 22.17 8.92
N PHE A 60 -0.41 20.89 8.64
CA PHE A 60 0.16 19.98 9.64
C PHE A 60 1.67 20.06 9.68
N ASP A 61 2.18 20.02 10.91
CA ASP A 61 3.54 19.56 11.13
C ASP A 61 3.54 18.03 10.98
N LEU A 62 4.24 17.53 9.96
CA LEU A 62 4.42 16.09 9.71
C LEU A 62 5.45 15.45 10.66
N ARG A 63 6.03 16.23 11.59
CA ARG A 63 6.91 15.74 12.65
C ARG A 63 6.15 15.07 13.80
N PRO A 64 5.06 15.63 14.36
CA PRO A 64 4.24 14.92 15.34
C PRO A 64 3.72 13.59 14.78
N SER A 65 3.85 12.57 15.62
CA SER A 65 3.75 11.17 15.24
C SER A 65 2.35 10.60 15.39
N THR A 66 1.44 11.31 16.04
CA THR A 66 0.08 10.84 16.22
C THR A 66 -0.94 11.94 15.99
N TYR A 67 -2.15 11.56 15.57
CA TYR A 67 -3.27 12.48 15.41
C TYR A 67 -3.57 13.28 16.69
N ARG A 68 -3.35 12.67 17.87
CA ARG A 68 -3.58 13.28 19.18
C ARG A 68 -2.54 14.34 19.55
N GLU A 69 -1.36 14.28 18.95
CA GLU A 69 -0.30 15.29 19.13
C GLU A 69 -0.50 16.53 18.26
N GLN A 70 -1.41 16.48 17.29
CA GLN A 70 -1.71 17.62 16.42
C GLN A 70 -2.49 18.69 17.20
N ARG A 71 -2.17 19.96 16.95
CA ARG A 71 -2.88 21.08 17.60
C ARG A 71 -4.35 21.07 17.20
N PRO A 72 -5.31 21.16 18.16
CA PRO A 72 -6.74 21.05 17.86
C PRO A 72 -7.24 22.20 16.98
N GLU A 73 -6.59 23.37 17.00
CA GLU A 73 -6.88 24.50 16.13
C GLU A 73 -6.58 24.15 14.66
N VAL A 74 -5.44 23.50 14.42
CA VAL A 74 -5.04 23.08 13.06
C VAL A 74 -5.99 22.04 12.51
N LEU A 75 -6.42 21.08 13.35
CA LEU A 75 -7.42 20.09 12.97
C LEU A 75 -8.75 20.75 12.57
N ARG A 76 -9.20 21.77 13.32
CA ARG A 76 -10.39 22.56 12.97
C ARG A 76 -10.21 23.28 11.64
N THR A 77 -9.11 24.00 11.44
CA THR A 77 -8.83 24.70 10.18
C THR A 77 -8.82 23.75 8.98
N VAL A 78 -8.17 22.59 9.08
CA VAL A 78 -8.16 21.60 7.98
C VAL A 78 -9.57 21.09 7.70
N LYS A 79 -10.36 20.77 8.74
CA LYS A 79 -11.76 20.34 8.53
C LYS A 79 -12.58 21.41 7.81
N ASP A 80 -12.46 22.67 8.23
CA ASP A 80 -13.22 23.77 7.64
C ASP A 80 -12.84 24.02 6.18
N LEU A 81 -11.55 23.92 5.84
CA LEU A 81 -11.08 24.04 4.46
C LEU A 81 -11.61 22.91 3.57
N VAL A 82 -11.50 21.66 4.04
CA VAL A 82 -11.97 20.51 3.26
C VAL A 82 -13.50 20.53 3.14
N ALA A 83 -14.23 20.97 4.17
CA ALA A 83 -15.69 21.10 4.11
C ALA A 83 -16.16 22.15 3.08
N LYS A 84 -15.36 23.22 2.86
CA LYS A 84 -15.63 24.21 1.82
C LYS A 84 -15.43 23.65 0.41
N GLU A 85 -14.41 22.82 0.21
CA GLU A 85 -14.11 22.21 -1.09
C GLU A 85 -15.01 21.01 -1.41
N CYS A 86 -15.40 20.24 -0.39
CA CYS A 86 -16.13 18.99 -0.54
C CYS A 86 -17.52 19.09 0.09
N ALA A 87 -18.52 19.51 -0.68
CA ALA A 87 -19.91 19.67 -0.22
C ALA A 87 -20.51 18.39 0.40
N VAL A 88 -20.05 17.21 -0.01
CA VAL A 88 -20.44 15.92 0.59
C VAL A 88 -20.21 15.88 2.10
N LEU A 89 -19.23 16.62 2.62
CA LEU A 89 -18.89 16.61 4.04
C LEU A 89 -19.96 17.26 4.93
N ASN A 90 -20.80 18.13 4.37
CA ASN A 90 -21.84 18.83 5.11
C ASN A 90 -22.92 17.89 5.67
N ARG A 91 -23.02 16.67 5.13
CA ARG A 91 -23.96 15.65 5.61
C ARG A 91 -23.44 14.89 6.85
N TYR A 92 -22.18 15.06 7.23
CA TYR A 92 -21.58 14.35 8.36
C TYR A 92 -21.37 15.28 9.56
N GLU A 93 -21.59 14.74 10.75
CA GLU A 93 -21.35 15.46 11.99
C GLU A 93 -19.85 15.71 12.20
N ASP A 94 -19.49 16.94 12.58
CA ASP A 94 -18.13 17.38 12.92
C ASP A 94 -17.02 17.08 11.89
N GLY A 95 -17.41 16.82 10.63
CA GLY A 95 -16.48 16.40 9.59
C GLY A 95 -15.69 15.14 9.99
N TRP A 96 -16.32 14.18 10.68
CA TRP A 96 -15.64 12.97 11.12
C TRP A 96 -14.91 12.20 10.01
N PRO A 97 -15.35 12.19 8.72
CA PRO A 97 -14.60 11.50 7.67
C PRO A 97 -13.20 12.06 7.45
N VAL A 98 -13.04 13.39 7.52
CA VAL A 98 -11.75 14.09 7.41
C VAL A 98 -10.85 13.67 8.57
N SER A 99 -11.38 13.69 9.79
CA SER A 99 -10.66 13.26 11.00
C SER A 99 -10.14 11.84 10.85
N ARG A 100 -11.00 10.92 10.40
CA ARG A 100 -10.65 9.52 10.26
C ARG A 100 -9.63 9.30 9.16
N TYR A 101 -9.76 10.00 8.05
CA TYR A 101 -8.78 9.95 6.97
C TYR A 101 -7.38 10.38 7.45
N ILE A 102 -7.27 11.50 8.18
CA ILE A 102 -6.00 11.99 8.71
C ILE A 102 -5.37 10.95 9.66
N GLN A 103 -6.18 10.30 10.52
CA GLN A 103 -5.69 9.24 11.40
C GLN A 103 -5.09 8.06 10.62
N ILE A 104 -5.78 7.61 9.57
CA ILE A 104 -5.29 6.54 8.68
C ILE A 104 -4.00 6.98 7.98
N TYR A 105 -3.99 8.20 7.44
CA TYR A 105 -2.87 8.78 6.70
C TYR A 105 -1.61 8.89 7.55
N LEU A 106 -1.70 9.50 8.74
CA LEU A 106 -0.57 9.64 9.66
C LEU A 106 -0.06 8.27 10.14
N LYS A 107 -0.96 7.33 10.46
CA LYS A 107 -0.56 5.98 10.85
C LYS A 107 0.26 5.28 9.76
N ASN A 108 -0.15 5.40 8.51
CA ASN A 108 0.54 4.77 7.38
C ASN A 108 1.90 5.44 7.08
N LEU A 109 2.02 6.75 7.28
CA LEU A 109 3.31 7.45 7.18
C LEU A 109 4.35 6.91 8.17
N HIS A 110 3.94 6.57 9.40
CA HIS A 110 4.86 6.04 10.40
C HIS A 110 5.32 4.61 10.14
N VAL A 111 4.43 3.76 9.63
CA VAL A 111 4.81 2.40 9.23
C VAL A 111 5.95 2.46 8.19
N LYS A 112 5.87 3.37 7.22
CA LYS A 112 6.92 3.57 6.22
C LYS A 112 8.24 4.05 6.85
N LYS A 113 8.21 5.05 7.74
CA LYS A 113 9.43 5.57 8.42
C LYS A 113 10.11 4.49 9.28
N GLY A 114 9.34 3.71 10.03
CA GLY A 114 9.85 2.63 10.86
C GLY A 114 10.57 1.55 10.04
N GLN A 115 9.96 1.14 8.92
CA GLN A 115 10.56 0.16 8.01
C GLN A 115 11.87 0.64 7.37
N ILE A 116 11.97 1.93 7.03
CA ILE A 116 13.21 2.52 6.49
C ILE A 116 14.31 2.50 7.56
N SER A 117 14.00 2.90 8.80
CA SER A 117 14.99 2.93 9.89
C SER A 117 15.48 1.53 10.29
N ALA A 118 14.60 0.52 10.31
CA ALA A 118 14.96 -0.85 10.68
C ALA A 118 15.77 -1.58 9.59
N ARG A 119 15.68 -1.12 8.34
CA ARG A 119 16.43 -1.68 7.20
C ARG A 119 17.79 -1.05 6.97
N ARG A 120 18.15 0.01 7.71
CA ARG A 120 19.51 0.52 7.68
C ARG A 120 20.39 -0.60 8.25
N PRO A 121 21.17 -1.33 7.43
CA PRO A 121 22.02 -2.38 7.96
C PRO A 121 22.88 -1.67 9.00
N ALA A 122 22.96 -2.25 10.20
CA ALA A 122 23.99 -1.88 11.14
C ALA A 122 25.31 -2.07 10.39
N SER A 123 25.77 -0.98 9.75
CA SER A 123 27.08 -0.87 9.17
C SER A 123 27.97 -1.04 10.38
N LYS A 124 28.35 -2.29 10.62
CA LYS A 124 29.49 -2.65 11.41
C LYS A 124 30.60 -1.83 10.78
N SER A 125 30.87 -0.67 11.38
CA SER A 125 32.19 -0.09 11.41
C SER A 125 33.09 -1.05 12.20
N ALA A 126 33.21 -2.28 11.69
CA ALA A 126 34.47 -2.98 11.72
C ALA A 126 35.36 -2.18 10.77
N GLY A 127 35.86 -1.05 11.28
CA GLY A 127 37.00 -0.40 10.66
C GLY A 127 38.08 -1.48 10.51
N PRO A 128 38.75 -1.57 9.35
CA PRO A 128 39.93 -2.38 9.26
C PRO A 128 40.91 -1.81 10.27
N ARG A 129 41.16 -2.54 11.37
CA ARG A 129 42.39 -2.37 12.12
C ARG A 129 43.50 -2.73 11.14
N TYR A 130 44.00 -1.71 10.43
CA TYR A 130 45.36 -1.73 9.93
C TYR A 130 46.24 -1.93 11.15
N ARG A 131 46.62 -3.19 11.38
CA ARG A 131 47.69 -3.55 12.30
C ARG A 131 48.96 -3.14 11.57
N GLU A 132 49.34 -1.90 11.74
CA GLU A 132 50.63 -1.37 11.33
C GLU A 132 51.70 -2.18 12.06
N VAL A 133 52.34 -3.08 11.32
CA VAL A 133 53.46 -3.88 11.81
C VAL A 133 54.71 -2.99 11.74
N ALA A 134 54.80 -2.03 12.66
CA ALA A 134 56.06 -1.36 12.92
C ALA A 134 56.97 -2.32 13.70
N LYS A 135 58.02 -2.78 13.02
CA LYS A 135 59.18 -3.41 13.65
C LYS A 135 59.87 -2.37 14.53
N SER A 136 59.77 -2.52 15.85
CA SER A 136 60.72 -1.95 16.80
C SER A 136 61.31 -3.09 17.64
N GLN A 137 62.56 -3.41 17.31
CA GLN A 137 63.42 -4.22 18.16
C GLN A 137 64.09 -3.31 19.21
N LEU A 138 64.31 -3.90 20.40
CA LEU A 138 65.32 -3.53 21.42
C LEU A 138 65.00 -2.25 22.23
N ALA A 139 65.06 -2.18 23.57
CA ALA A 139 65.65 -3.06 24.57
C ALA A 139 65.12 -2.74 25.99
N SER A 140 65.41 -3.67 26.92
CA SER A 140 65.64 -3.46 28.37
C SER A 140 64.42 -3.19 29.27
N ALA A 141 63.92 -4.18 30.02
CA ALA A 141 64.46 -4.74 31.28
C ALA A 141 64.23 -3.84 32.52
N SER A 142 63.30 -4.28 33.39
CA SER A 142 63.22 -4.16 34.87
C SER A 142 61.78 -4.55 35.26
N LYS A 143 61.45 -5.74 35.77
CA LYS A 143 61.76 -6.43 37.05
C LYS A 143 61.26 -5.68 38.30
N ALA A 144 60.04 -6.03 38.75
CA ALA A 144 59.57 -6.10 40.15
C ALA A 144 58.12 -6.65 40.12
N THR A 145 57.82 -7.92 40.43
CA THR A 145 57.68 -8.55 41.76
C THR A 145 56.72 -7.80 42.70
N ARG A 146 55.45 -8.22 42.79
CA ARG A 146 54.86 -8.90 43.97
C ARG A 146 53.33 -9.15 43.87
N PRO A 147 52.77 -10.04 44.71
CA PRO A 147 51.50 -10.74 44.50
C PRO A 147 50.35 -10.43 45.49
N GLY A 148 49.12 -10.70 45.03
CA GLY A 148 47.91 -11.07 45.80
C GLY A 148 47.15 -9.95 46.54
N PRO A 149 46.00 -10.25 47.20
CA PRO A 149 44.97 -11.27 46.93
C PRO A 149 43.50 -10.75 47.03
N SER A 150 42.55 -11.58 46.57
CA SER A 150 41.19 -11.85 47.09
C SER A 150 40.36 -10.77 47.80
N ARG A 151 39.11 -10.54 47.34
CA ARG A 151 37.87 -10.89 48.07
C ARG A 151 36.58 -10.35 47.42
N ASP A 152 35.62 -11.28 47.29
CA ASP A 152 34.20 -11.22 47.66
C ASP A 152 33.37 -9.96 47.39
N SER A 153 32.27 -10.12 46.63
CA SER A 153 30.88 -9.78 47.01
C SER A 153 29.97 -10.10 45.81
N ALA A 154 29.18 -11.18 45.84
CA ALA A 154 27.85 -11.24 46.44
C ALA A 154 26.90 -10.16 45.88
N GLY A 155 25.92 -10.60 45.07
CA GLY A 155 24.93 -9.70 44.46
C GLY A 155 23.85 -10.43 43.68
N PHE A 156 23.35 -11.52 44.25
CA PHE A 156 22.19 -12.29 43.80
C PHE A 156 20.93 -11.42 44.00
N MET A 157 20.21 -11.06 42.93
CA MET A 157 18.85 -10.51 43.04
C MET A 157 17.93 -11.23 42.05
N GLN A 158 17.40 -12.32 42.55
CA GLN A 158 16.27 -13.08 42.04
C GLN A 158 15.01 -12.23 42.20
N ARG A 159 14.46 -11.70 41.10
CA ARG A 159 13.09 -11.16 41.10
C ARG A 159 12.12 -12.32 40.93
N GLN A 160 11.46 -12.64 42.03
CA GLN A 160 10.32 -13.54 42.09
C GLN A 160 9.13 -12.94 41.35
N ALA A 161 8.41 -13.83 40.68
CA ALA A 161 7.08 -13.61 40.16
C ALA A 161 6.10 -13.38 41.32
N THR A 162 5.31 -12.33 41.24
CA THR A 162 4.05 -12.20 41.97
C THR A 162 2.92 -12.71 41.09
N GLU A 163 2.55 -13.97 41.31
CA GLU A 163 1.16 -14.39 41.18
C GLU A 163 0.37 -13.72 42.30
N GLU A 164 -0.63 -12.91 41.96
CA GLU A 164 -1.78 -12.73 42.84
C GLU A 164 -3.08 -12.84 42.05
N ALA A 165 -3.91 -13.70 42.62
CA ALA A 165 -5.21 -14.13 42.15
C ALA A 165 -6.29 -13.05 42.34
N SER A 166 -7.29 -13.07 41.46
CA SER A 166 -8.68 -12.68 41.72
C SER A 166 -9.53 -13.19 40.54
N ARG A 167 -10.06 -14.42 40.57
CA ARG A 167 -11.36 -14.81 41.13
C ARG A 167 -12.49 -13.79 40.89
N GLY A 168 -13.47 -14.20 40.07
CA GLY A 168 -14.86 -13.72 40.12
C GLY A 168 -15.50 -13.56 38.74
N ARG A 169 -16.38 -14.48 38.31
CA ARG A 169 -17.87 -14.36 38.35
C ARG A 169 -18.39 -13.58 37.12
N ALA A 170 -19.41 -13.93 36.34
CA ALA A 170 -20.52 -14.87 36.37
C ALA A 170 -20.90 -15.17 34.89
N GLN A 171 -21.22 -16.41 34.53
CA GLN A 171 -22.58 -16.85 34.20
C GLN A 171 -23.53 -15.80 33.58
N GLY A 172 -24.00 -16.13 32.37
CA GLY A 172 -25.40 -15.97 31.97
C GLY A 172 -25.70 -14.79 31.04
N ARG A 173 -26.03 -15.08 29.79
CA ARG A 173 -27.44 -15.10 29.35
C ARG A 173 -27.56 -15.53 27.88
N GLN A 174 -28.38 -16.56 27.71
CA GLN A 174 -29.06 -16.87 26.46
C GLN A 174 -30.10 -15.79 26.13
N GLY A 175 -30.34 -15.60 24.84
CA GLY A 175 -31.42 -14.79 24.27
C GLY A 175 -31.22 -14.73 22.76
N SER A 176 -31.72 -15.72 22.02
CA SER A 176 -33.06 -15.67 21.40
C SER A 176 -33.16 -14.54 20.37
N LEU A 177 -32.98 -14.90 19.10
CA LEU A 177 -33.55 -14.12 17.99
C LEU A 177 -34.29 -15.07 17.03
N VAL A 178 -35.60 -15.01 17.21
CA VAL A 178 -36.67 -15.45 16.34
C VAL A 178 -36.70 -14.55 15.12
N GLY A 179 -36.81 -15.15 13.93
CA GLY A 179 -37.79 -14.78 12.90
C GLY A 179 -37.60 -13.49 12.09
N ALA A 180 -37.48 -13.67 10.76
CA ALA A 180 -38.17 -12.93 9.68
C ALA A 180 -37.44 -13.31 8.38
N LYS A 181 -37.93 -14.21 7.52
CA LYS A 181 -39.04 -14.03 6.56
C LYS A 181 -39.08 -12.61 5.96
N ARG A 182 -38.54 -12.48 4.75
CA ARG A 182 -39.08 -11.56 3.75
C ARG A 182 -38.75 -12.05 2.34
N ASP A 183 -39.78 -12.62 1.73
CA ASP A 183 -40.01 -12.59 0.30
C ASP A 183 -40.08 -11.12 -0.15
N GLU A 184 -39.42 -10.78 -1.24
CA GLU A 184 -39.85 -9.68 -2.12
C GLU A 184 -39.23 -9.88 -3.51
N GLU A 185 -39.99 -10.58 -4.34
CA GLU A 185 -40.03 -10.39 -5.79
C GLU A 185 -40.59 -9.00 -6.06
N HIS A 186 -39.96 -8.21 -6.95
CA HIS A 186 -40.58 -7.20 -7.83
C HIS A 186 -39.49 -6.75 -8.82
N ASN A 187 -39.62 -7.11 -10.10
CA ASN A 187 -40.35 -6.35 -11.13
C ASN A 187 -39.62 -5.07 -11.54
N SER A 188 -38.91 -5.09 -12.67
CA SER A 188 -38.79 -3.89 -13.53
C SER A 188 -38.44 -4.26 -14.96
N SER A 189 -39.51 -4.53 -15.70
CA SER A 189 -39.81 -4.11 -17.06
C SER A 189 -38.86 -3.11 -17.75
N HIS A 190 -38.56 -3.45 -19.01
CA HIS A 190 -38.62 -2.60 -20.22
C HIS A 190 -37.91 -1.24 -20.21
N VAL A 191 -36.84 -1.14 -21.01
CA VAL A 191 -36.65 0.05 -21.83
C VAL A 191 -36.17 -0.35 -23.22
N SER A 192 -37.01 0.01 -24.19
CA SER A 192 -36.85 -0.19 -25.62
C SER A 192 -35.66 0.61 -26.16
N ALA A 193 -34.82 -0.01 -27.00
CA ALA A 193 -33.89 0.70 -27.86
C ALA A 193 -34.42 0.62 -29.30
N SER A 194 -34.88 1.75 -29.81
CA SER A 194 -35.38 1.91 -31.16
C SER A 194 -34.27 1.79 -32.20
N THR A 195 -34.58 0.98 -33.19
CA THR A 195 -34.16 0.98 -34.59
C THR A 195 -34.08 2.41 -35.18
N LEU A 196 -33.01 2.71 -35.95
CA LEU A 196 -33.05 3.00 -37.39
C LEU A 196 -31.69 3.54 -37.91
N THR A 197 -31.31 2.97 -39.06
CA THR A 197 -30.23 3.29 -40.02
C THR A 197 -30.52 4.63 -40.76
N PRO A 198 -29.89 5.06 -41.90
CA PRO A 198 -28.77 4.52 -42.71
C PRO A 198 -27.79 5.57 -43.34
N LEU A 199 -26.83 5.04 -44.12
CA LEU A 199 -26.38 5.47 -45.47
C LEU A 199 -25.18 6.43 -45.70
N SER A 200 -24.22 5.86 -46.43
CA SER A 200 -23.52 6.41 -47.62
C SER A 200 -22.25 7.24 -47.43
N SER A 201 -21.11 6.75 -47.94
CA SER A 201 -20.60 7.20 -49.26
C SER A 201 -19.36 6.44 -49.72
N ALA A 202 -19.35 6.22 -51.03
CA ALA A 202 -18.39 5.51 -51.85
C ALA A 202 -17.05 6.24 -52.06
N ASN A 203 -16.03 5.46 -52.45
CA ASN A 203 -14.84 5.74 -53.28
C ASN A 203 -13.64 4.97 -52.71
N ARG A 204 -12.78 4.27 -53.45
CA ARG A 204 -12.45 4.30 -54.88
C ARG A 204 -11.74 2.98 -55.21
N LEU A 205 -12.02 2.45 -56.39
CA LEU A 205 -11.23 1.42 -57.06
C LEU A 205 -9.89 2.00 -57.50
N ALA A 206 -8.79 1.31 -57.19
CA ALA A 206 -7.54 1.38 -57.95
C ALA A 206 -6.81 0.05 -57.79
N SER A 207 -6.97 -0.81 -58.80
CA SER A 207 -6.14 -1.99 -59.03
C SER A 207 -4.68 -1.60 -59.16
N ARG A 208 -3.80 -2.31 -58.45
CA ARG A 208 -2.40 -2.45 -58.86
C ARG A 208 -1.93 -3.85 -58.52
N GLU A 209 -1.84 -4.67 -59.56
CA GLU A 209 -1.09 -5.91 -59.61
C GLU A 209 0.33 -5.71 -59.08
N ALA A 210 0.71 -6.53 -58.10
CA ALA A 210 2.09 -6.88 -57.82
C ALA A 210 2.14 -8.23 -57.10
N SER A 211 2.73 -9.20 -57.80
CA SER A 211 3.50 -10.37 -57.35
C SER A 211 3.16 -11.05 -56.01
N PRO A 212 2.84 -12.36 -56.00
CA PRO A 212 2.75 -13.12 -54.77
C PRO A 212 4.16 -13.50 -54.30
N GLU A 213 4.80 -12.61 -53.56
CA GLU A 213 5.87 -13.02 -52.65
C GLU A 213 5.17 -13.70 -51.47
N VAL A 214 5.42 -15.01 -51.32
CA VAL A 214 4.91 -15.84 -50.23
C VAL A 214 5.66 -15.41 -48.97
N GLU A 215 5.34 -14.22 -48.47
CA GLU A 215 5.65 -13.80 -47.13
C GLU A 215 4.74 -14.64 -46.22
N TYR A 216 5.32 -15.68 -45.63
CA TYR A 216 4.68 -16.45 -44.58
C TYR A 216 4.32 -15.47 -43.47
N TYR A 217 3.09 -14.96 -43.51
CA TYR A 217 2.45 -14.21 -42.43
C TYR A 217 2.47 -15.13 -41.22
N ASN A 218 3.50 -14.96 -40.39
CA ASN A 218 3.52 -15.51 -39.06
C ASN A 218 2.42 -14.74 -38.30
N PRO A 219 1.27 -15.36 -37.97
CA PRO A 219 0.06 -14.65 -37.52
C PRO A 219 0.19 -14.08 -36.09
N LEU A 220 1.40 -14.11 -35.54
CA LEU A 220 1.75 -13.61 -34.22
C LEU A 220 2.36 -12.23 -34.39
N GLY A 221 1.50 -11.21 -34.44
CA GLY A 221 1.90 -9.80 -34.50
C GLY A 221 2.90 -9.41 -33.39
N PRO A 222 3.54 -8.24 -33.49
CA PRO A 222 4.64 -7.82 -32.61
C PRO A 222 4.36 -7.95 -31.09
N LYS A 223 3.09 -7.83 -30.67
CA LYS A 223 2.65 -8.06 -29.28
C LYS A 223 2.89 -9.49 -28.77
N ALA A 224 2.82 -10.49 -29.65
CA ALA A 224 3.03 -11.89 -29.27
C ALA A 224 4.51 -12.19 -28.97
N ARG A 225 5.45 -11.50 -29.62
CA ARG A 225 6.89 -11.66 -29.36
C ARG A 225 7.37 -10.95 -28.10
N SER A 226 6.74 -9.84 -27.71
CA SER A 226 7.07 -9.14 -26.46
C SER A 226 6.68 -9.95 -25.22
N ARG A 227 5.51 -10.61 -25.27
CA ARG A 227 5.00 -11.42 -24.16
C ARG A 227 5.90 -12.62 -23.84
N THR A 228 6.69 -13.12 -24.80
CA THR A 228 7.54 -14.31 -24.59
C THR A 228 8.80 -14.02 -23.77
N ILE A 229 9.36 -12.80 -23.83
CA ILE A 229 10.60 -12.48 -23.11
C ILE A 229 10.35 -12.43 -21.61
N VAL A 230 9.38 -11.62 -21.17
CA VAL A 230 9.03 -11.49 -19.74
C VAL A 230 8.56 -12.82 -19.17
N THR A 231 7.76 -13.59 -19.91
CA THR A 231 7.31 -14.91 -19.44
C THR A 231 8.46 -15.91 -19.33
N SER A 232 9.44 -15.89 -20.24
CA SER A 232 10.64 -16.73 -20.15
C SER A 232 11.51 -16.36 -18.94
N PHE A 233 11.66 -15.05 -18.67
CA PHE A 233 12.31 -14.55 -17.47
C PHE A 233 11.61 -15.05 -16.20
N LEU A 234 10.29 -14.90 -16.11
CA LEU A 234 9.52 -15.36 -14.93
C LEU A 234 9.56 -16.88 -14.75
N ALA A 235 9.57 -17.64 -15.85
CA ALA A 235 9.76 -19.09 -15.81
C ALA A 235 11.13 -19.48 -15.23
N SER A 236 12.19 -18.72 -15.55
CA SER A 236 13.54 -18.94 -15.00
C SER A 236 13.60 -18.78 -13.47
N LEU A 237 12.66 -18.01 -12.89
CA LEU A 237 12.54 -17.78 -11.45
C LEU A 237 11.70 -18.83 -10.72
N ARG A 238 11.24 -19.88 -11.43
CA ARG A 238 10.40 -20.95 -10.88
C ARG A 238 9.08 -20.42 -10.29
N ILE A 239 8.56 -19.30 -10.81
CA ILE A 239 7.26 -18.77 -10.42
C ILE A 239 6.16 -19.70 -10.99
N PRO A 240 5.14 -20.07 -10.21
CA PRO A 240 4.02 -20.87 -10.71
C PRO A 240 3.37 -20.26 -11.95
N GLY A 241 2.95 -21.09 -12.92
CA GLY A 241 2.40 -20.64 -14.20
C GLY A 241 1.27 -19.59 -14.09
N PRO A 242 0.26 -19.76 -13.21
CA PRO A 242 -0.79 -18.76 -13.04
C PRO A 242 -0.25 -17.40 -12.55
N ASP A 243 0.73 -17.43 -11.65
CA ASP A 243 1.37 -16.22 -11.12
C ASP A 243 2.26 -15.56 -12.17
N SER A 244 2.97 -16.32 -12.98
CA SER A 244 3.85 -15.76 -14.01
C SER A 244 3.06 -15.04 -15.10
N ILE A 245 1.89 -15.55 -15.50
CA ILE A 245 1.00 -14.87 -16.45
C ILE A 245 0.52 -13.54 -15.87
N ARG A 246 0.05 -13.55 -14.62
CA ARG A 246 -0.46 -12.35 -13.94
C ARG A 246 0.63 -11.28 -13.76
N ILE A 247 1.84 -11.70 -13.38
CA ILE A 247 2.98 -10.78 -13.23
C ILE A 247 3.44 -10.25 -14.59
N ALA A 248 3.41 -11.06 -15.65
CA ALA A 248 3.72 -10.61 -16.99
C ALA A 248 2.71 -9.54 -17.48
N GLU A 249 1.43 -9.67 -17.14
CA GLU A 249 0.42 -8.65 -17.43
C GLU A 249 0.66 -7.35 -16.65
N LEU A 250 1.08 -7.43 -15.39
CA LEU A 250 1.51 -6.24 -14.62
C LEU A 250 2.70 -5.54 -15.29
N PHE A 251 3.67 -6.30 -15.80
CA PHE A 251 4.84 -5.76 -16.49
C PHE A 251 4.45 -5.13 -17.83
N ASP A 252 3.54 -5.76 -18.57
CA ASP A 252 3.00 -5.26 -19.83
C ASP A 252 2.25 -3.92 -19.64
N MET A 253 1.41 -3.81 -18.60
CA MET A 253 0.70 -2.57 -18.27
C MET A 253 1.63 -1.41 -17.93
N MET A 254 2.86 -1.69 -17.49
CA MET A 254 3.89 -0.67 -17.27
C MET A 254 4.74 -0.35 -18.50
N GLY A 255 4.53 -1.06 -19.60
CA GLY A 255 5.37 -0.94 -20.80
C GLY A 255 6.66 -1.75 -20.75
N ILE A 256 6.84 -2.65 -19.76
CA ILE A 256 7.99 -3.58 -19.71
C ILE A 256 7.69 -4.77 -20.61
N GLN A 257 7.83 -4.56 -21.91
CA GLN A 257 7.45 -5.51 -22.97
C GLN A 257 8.65 -6.15 -23.67
N THR A 258 9.80 -5.50 -23.64
CA THR A 258 11.02 -5.95 -24.33
C THR A 258 12.12 -6.26 -23.33
N GLN A 259 13.16 -6.96 -23.80
CA GLN A 259 14.36 -7.21 -23.02
C GLN A 259 15.00 -5.90 -22.56
N ASP A 260 15.13 -4.91 -23.44
CA ASP A 260 15.72 -3.60 -23.13
C ASP A 260 14.98 -2.88 -22.00
N TYR A 261 13.64 -2.92 -21.99
CA TYR A 261 12.85 -2.33 -20.90
C TYR A 261 12.99 -3.12 -19.59
N LEU A 262 13.16 -4.44 -19.66
CA LEU A 262 13.40 -5.26 -18.48
C LEU A 262 14.79 -4.96 -17.87
N GLU A 263 15.79 -4.78 -18.71
CA GLU A 263 17.15 -4.36 -18.32
C GLU A 263 17.18 -2.95 -17.73
N LEU A 264 16.51 -2.00 -18.39
CA LEU A 264 16.34 -0.65 -17.88
C LEU A 264 15.66 -0.68 -16.50
N PHE A 265 14.56 -1.42 -16.37
CA PHE A 265 13.86 -1.57 -15.10
C PHE A 265 14.73 -2.22 -14.02
N ALA A 266 15.58 -3.19 -14.37
CA ALA A 266 16.50 -3.84 -13.44
C ALA A 266 17.57 -2.88 -12.89
N THR A 267 17.95 -1.85 -13.65
CA THR A 267 18.96 -0.85 -13.28
C THR A 267 18.41 0.34 -12.51
N MET A 268 17.10 0.63 -12.58
CA MET A 268 16.46 1.74 -11.89
C MET A 268 16.68 1.72 -10.36
N GLU A 269 17.02 2.87 -9.78
CA GLU A 269 17.21 3.02 -8.32
C GLU A 269 15.90 2.80 -7.54
N THR A 270 14.77 3.18 -8.13
CA THR A 270 13.43 3.08 -7.53
C THR A 270 12.76 1.72 -7.74
N ARG A 271 13.41 0.77 -8.42
CA ARG A 271 12.90 -0.59 -8.69
C ARG A 271 12.38 -1.29 -7.43
N ASP A 272 13.17 -1.23 -6.35
CA ASP A 272 12.85 -1.90 -5.10
C ASP A 272 11.68 -1.27 -4.34
N GLU A 273 11.48 0.04 -4.50
CA GLU A 273 10.35 0.77 -3.93
C GLU A 273 9.07 0.43 -4.68
N TRP A 274 9.15 0.42 -6.00
CA TRP A 274 8.03 0.05 -6.86
C TRP A 274 7.54 -1.37 -6.59
N LEU A 275 8.45 -2.35 -6.46
CA LEU A 275 8.09 -3.71 -6.08
C LEU A 275 7.41 -3.78 -4.69
N GLN A 276 7.76 -2.89 -3.76
CA GLN A 276 7.09 -2.82 -2.45
C GLN A 276 5.68 -2.23 -2.55
N GLU A 277 5.46 -1.26 -3.45
CA GLU A 277 4.13 -0.71 -3.68
C GLU A 277 3.17 -1.76 -4.22
N LEU A 278 3.64 -2.63 -5.13
CA LEU A 278 2.84 -3.77 -5.59
C LEU A 278 2.50 -4.74 -4.46
N VAL A 279 3.43 -5.01 -3.54
CA VAL A 279 3.15 -5.84 -2.36
C VAL A 279 2.13 -5.15 -1.44
N ALA A 280 2.25 -3.84 -1.24
CA ALA A 280 1.32 -3.07 -0.43
C ALA A 280 -0.09 -3.02 -1.04
N GLY A 281 -0.19 -3.01 -2.37
CA GLY A 281 -1.44 -3.09 -3.12
C GLY A 281 -2.08 -4.48 -3.13
N GLY A 282 -1.34 -5.52 -2.70
CA GLY A 282 -1.79 -6.92 -2.79
C GLY A 282 -1.63 -7.53 -4.18
N GLU A 283 -0.96 -6.83 -5.10
CA GLU A 283 -0.64 -7.30 -6.45
C GLU A 283 0.56 -8.22 -6.48
N LEU A 284 1.41 -8.22 -5.46
CA LEU A 284 2.49 -9.21 -5.30
C LEU A 284 2.47 -9.77 -3.89
N THR A 285 2.76 -11.06 -3.77
CA THR A 285 3.10 -11.62 -2.47
C THR A 285 4.54 -11.24 -2.09
N PRO A 286 4.89 -11.20 -0.80
CA PRO A 286 6.27 -10.94 -0.37
C PRO A 286 7.29 -11.95 -0.93
N ILE A 287 6.85 -13.19 -1.19
CA ILE A 287 7.69 -14.24 -1.78
C ILE A 287 7.94 -13.94 -3.27
N GLN A 288 6.89 -13.61 -4.03
CA GLN A 288 7.02 -13.20 -5.44
C GLN A 288 7.95 -11.99 -5.58
N MET A 289 7.81 -10.99 -4.70
CA MET A 289 8.69 -9.82 -4.67
C MET A 289 10.17 -10.19 -4.48
N ARG A 290 10.46 -11.14 -3.58
CA ARG A 290 11.84 -11.60 -3.32
C ARG A 290 12.43 -12.31 -4.55
N LEU A 291 11.65 -13.18 -5.20
CA LEU A 291 12.06 -13.86 -6.42
C LEU A 291 12.31 -12.88 -7.56
N LEU A 292 11.43 -11.90 -7.75
CA LEU A 292 11.59 -10.85 -8.76
C LEU A 292 12.83 -10.01 -8.52
N ARG A 293 13.08 -9.59 -7.27
CA ARG A 293 14.29 -8.85 -6.91
C ARG A 293 15.55 -9.63 -7.26
N GLU A 294 15.59 -10.92 -6.90
CA GLU A 294 16.73 -11.78 -7.23
C GLU A 294 16.90 -11.94 -8.75
N GLY A 295 15.81 -12.12 -9.49
CA GLY A 295 15.85 -12.19 -10.94
C GLY A 295 16.38 -10.92 -11.61
N LEU A 296 15.88 -9.76 -11.18
CA LEU A 296 16.30 -8.46 -11.71
C LEU A 296 17.76 -8.15 -11.33
N ASP A 297 18.21 -8.56 -10.14
CA ASP A 297 19.63 -8.45 -9.76
C ASP A 297 20.54 -9.33 -10.63
N ARG A 298 20.04 -10.46 -11.16
CA ARG A 298 20.79 -11.26 -12.15
C ARG A 298 20.86 -10.53 -13.48
N VAL A 299 19.73 -10.01 -13.98
CA VAL A 299 19.68 -9.22 -15.24
C VAL A 299 20.67 -8.06 -15.17
N LYS A 300 20.68 -7.31 -14.07
CA LYS A 300 21.58 -6.17 -13.84
C LYS A 300 23.08 -6.53 -13.92
N ARG A 301 23.48 -7.78 -13.69
CA ARG A 301 24.90 -8.18 -13.78
C ARG A 301 25.37 -8.43 -15.21
N TYR A 302 24.44 -8.56 -16.15
CA TYR A 302 24.75 -8.81 -17.56
C TYR A 302 24.68 -7.55 -18.43
N VAL A 303 24.30 -6.42 -17.83
CA VAL A 303 24.27 -5.08 -18.42
C VAL A 303 25.47 -4.30 -17.92
#